data_AF-A0A7Y3CUJ3-F1
#
_entry.id   AF-A0A7Y3CUJ3-F1
#
_cell.length_a   1.000
_cell.length_b   1.000
_cell.length_c   1.000
_cell.angle_alpha   90.00
_cell.angle_beta   90.00
_cell.angle_gamma   90.00
#
_symmetry.space_group_name_H-M   'P 1'
#
loop_
_entity.id
_entity.type
_entity.pdbx_description
1 polymer ?
#
loop_
_entity_poly.entity_id
_entity_poly.type
_entity_poly.pdbx_seq_one_letter_code
_entity_poly.pdbx_strand_id
1 'polypeptide(L)' 'MYAIIKSGGRQARVAEGDVLDIDRVTSDRVTGNGDLEFTPLMLVADDGTVIT' A
#
# COMPACT_ATOMS: atom_id res chain seq x y z
N MET A 1 -5.71 7.59 10.31
CA MET A 1 -5.82 6.74 9.12
C MET A 1 -4.74 5.67 9.05
N TYR A 2 -5.10 4.40 8.74
CA TYR A 2 -4.15 3.35 8.34
C TYR A 2 -4.74 2.52 7.21
N ALA A 3 -3.88 1.88 6.42
CA ALA A 3 -4.27 0.97 5.34
C ALA A 3 -3.66 -0.43 5.51
N ILE A 4 -4.29 -1.43 4.92
CA ILE A 4 -3.71 -2.75 4.67
C ILE A 4 -3.43 -2.86 3.17
N ILE A 5 -2.16 -3.02 2.81
CA ILE A 5 -1.71 -3.20 1.43
C ILE A 5 -1.25 -4.63 1.19
N LYS A 6 -1.27 -5.08 -0.06
CA LYS A 6 -0.64 -6.34 -0.49
C LYS A 6 0.61 -6.05 -1.32
N SER A 7 1.75 -6.57 -0.88
CA SER A 7 3.03 -6.47 -1.61
C SER A 7 3.73 -7.83 -1.59
N GLY A 8 4.17 -8.30 -2.76
CA GLY A 8 4.90 -9.56 -2.89
C GLY A 8 4.23 -10.79 -2.26
N GLY A 9 2.90 -10.82 -2.22
CA GLY A 9 2.11 -11.92 -1.62
C GLY A 9 1.88 -11.79 -0.12
N ARG A 10 2.44 -10.79 0.54
CA ARG A 10 2.24 -10.50 1.98
C ARG A 10 1.31 -9.30 2.16
N GLN A 11 0.63 -9.25 3.31
CA GLN A 11 -0.17 -8.09 3.72
C GLN A 11 0.57 -7.31 4.79
N ALA A 12 0.53 -5.99 4.71
CA ALA A 12 1.17 -5.10 5.67
C ALA A 12 0.21 -3.98 6.07
N ARG A 13 0.21 -3.64 7.37
CA ARG A 13 -0.44 -2.44 7.89
C ARG A 13 0.50 -1.26 7.72
N VAL A 14 -0.02 -0.17 7.17
CA VAL A 14 0.75 1.05 6.88
C VAL A 14 -0.02 2.29 7.32
N ALA A 15 0.71 3.34 7.67
CA ALA A 15 0.24 4.69 7.89
C ALA A 15 1.12 5.67 7.10
N GLU A 16 0.67 6.93 6.99
CA GLU A 16 1.47 7.98 6.37
C GLU A 16 2.79 8.18 7.12
N GLY A 17 3.88 8.25 6.36
CA GLY A 17 5.24 8.40 6.90
C GLY A 17 5.95 7.09 7.25
N ASP A 18 5.29 5.93 7.14
CA ASP A 18 5.94 4.65 7.35
C ASP A 18 7.00 4.35 6.27
N VAL A 19 8.12 3.74 6.70
CA VAL A 19 9.15 3.20 5.82
C VAL A 19 9.05 1.68 5.85
N LEU A 20 8.90 1.06 4.68
CA LEU A 20 8.67 -0.38 4.53
C LEU A 20 9.72 -1.05 3.67
N ASP A 21 10.21 -2.21 4.11
CA ASP A 21 10.89 -3.16 3.25
C ASP A 21 9.86 -4.02 2.52
N ILE A 22 9.84 -3.95 1.20
CA ILE A 22 8.95 -4.70 0.33
C ILE A 22 9.74 -5.59 -0.63
N ASP A 23 9.04 -6.58 -1.19
CA ASP A 23 9.61 -7.38 -2.26
C ASP A 23 9.91 -6.53 -3.50
N ARG A 24 10.86 -6.99 -4.30
CA ARG A 24 11.27 -6.29 -5.51
C ARG A 24 10.07 -6.05 -6.42
N VAL A 25 9.91 -4.79 -6.81
CA VAL A 25 8.83 -4.33 -7.68
C VAL A 25 9.32 -4.34 -9.13
N THR A 26 8.44 -4.72 -10.04
CA THR A 26 8.67 -4.70 -11.49
C THR A 26 8.27 -3.35 -12.08
N SER A 27 8.89 -2.95 -13.19
CA SER A 27 8.76 -1.61 -13.77
C SER A 27 7.34 -1.26 -14.24
N ASP A 28 6.49 -2.26 -14.50
CA ASP A 28 5.08 -2.08 -14.86
C ASP A 28 4.21 -1.53 -13.72
N ARG A 29 4.69 -1.59 -12.47
CA ARG A 29 4.01 -1.05 -11.29
C ARG A 29 4.45 0.36 -10.92
N VAL A 30 5.51 0.85 -11.56
CA VAL A 30 6.06 2.19 -11.30
C VAL A 30 5.43 3.16 -12.29
N THR A 31 4.85 4.24 -11.78
CA THR A 31 4.25 5.29 -12.60
C THR A 31 5.33 6.10 -13.34
N GLY A 32 4.94 6.88 -14.34
CA GLY A 32 5.88 7.65 -15.17
C GLY A 32 6.71 8.70 -14.40
N ASN A 33 6.30 9.06 -13.18
CA ASN A 33 7.02 9.95 -12.28
C ASN A 33 7.87 9.22 -11.22
N GLY A 34 7.93 7.88 -11.25
CA GLY A 34 8.73 7.09 -10.31
C GLY A 34 8.00 6.67 -9.03
N ASP A 35 6.73 7.00 -8.89
CA ASP A 35 5.91 6.60 -7.75
C ASP A 35 5.44 5.14 -7.90
N LEU A 36 5.03 4.55 -6.77
CA LEU A 36 4.47 3.21 -6.70
C LEU A 36 3.07 3.27 -6.11
N GLU A 37 2.07 2.86 -6.89
CA GLU A 37 0.68 2.80 -6.44
C GLU A 37 0.28 1.37 -6.04
N PHE A 38 -0.34 1.23 -4.87
CA PHE A 38 -0.88 -0.04 -4.40
C PHE A 38 -2.40 -0.06 -4.61
N THR A 39 -2.84 -0.70 -5.70
CA THR A 39 -4.25 -0.90 -6.00
C THR A 39 -4.55 -2.39 -6.31
N PRO A 40 -5.63 -2.97 -5.76
CA PRO A 40 -6.55 -2.41 -4.77
C PRO A 40 -5.95 -2.37 -3.34
N LEU A 41 -6.44 -1.46 -2.50
CA LEU A 41 -6.21 -1.50 -1.05
C LEU A 41 -7.14 -2.55 -0.43
N MET A 42 -6.66 -3.30 0.56
CA MET A 42 -7.46 -4.36 1.19
C MET A 42 -8.39 -3.81 2.27
N LEU A 43 -7.94 -2.76 2.97
CA LEU A 43 -8.69 -2.09 4.01
C LEU A 43 -8.09 -0.71 4.25
N VAL A 44 -8.91 0.32 4.39
CA VAL A 44 -8.53 1.63 4.90
C VAL A 44 -9.43 1.95 6.08
N ALA A 45 -8.83 2.34 7.20
CA ALA A 45 -9.57 2.75 8.39
C ALA A 45 -9.15 4.14 8.84
N ASP A 46 -10.14 5.00 9.07
CA ASP A 46 -9.97 6.33 9.62
C ASP A 46 -11.12 6.68 10.57
N ASP A 47 -10.80 6.92 11.83
CA ASP A 47 -11.71 7.38 12.89
C ASP A 47 -13.16 6.86 12.80
N GLY A 48 -13.28 5.52 12.71
CA GLY A 48 -14.58 4.82 12.71
C GLY A 48 -15.16 4.49 11.33
N THR A 49 -14.54 4.96 10.24
CA THR A 49 -14.89 4.61 8.86
C THR A 49 -13.93 3.56 8.31
N VAL A 50 -14.47 2.45 7.80
CA VAL A 50 -13.70 1.37 7.17
C VAL A 50 -14.15 1.20 5.72
N ILE A 51 -13.20 1.22 4.78
CA ILE A 51 -13.41 1.03 3.34
C ILE A 51 -12.61 -0.22 2.92
N THR A 52 -13.23 -1.13 2.19
CA THR A 52 -12.63 -2.39 1.69
C THR A 52 -12.78 -2.51 0.19
#